data_AF-A0A1Y2GME5-F1
#
_entry.id   AF-A0A1Y2GME5-F1
#
_cell.length_a   1.000
_cell.length_b   1.000
_cell.length_c   1.000
_cell.angle_alpha   90.00
_cell.angle_beta   90.00
_cell.angle_gamma   90.00
#
_symmetry.space_group_name_H-M   'P 1'
#
loop_
_entity.id
_entity.type
_entity.pdbx_description
1 polymer ?
#
loop_
_entity_poly.entity_id
_entity_poly.type
_entity_poly.pdbx_seq_one_letter_code
_entity_poly.pdbx_strand_id
1 'polypeptide(L)'
;MTQQYQQFRKAGIIEEVGVRTASISASNGNSSYYVCLQDIQDVFPDAQRFKLDEHPILFLQDSNGNRIKPPCIAFYPDTILDVITDGPQVCNSNSSSNSSSSSLKTTTDLMLETKENDKKMLDLLLEAKKKDEEMLKLQQQALDRLATLQRHANAILIQNFELHEYPIPRLFIILPVDTTKWDPRNVLGSKVRPHFLCECGEHTATISKSNQNQIHIAKHEGYDIRNSTEFFRKYGKYMLILLHSLKMKSPLTASLASIPKLDVCINSSIKYIEALSNKYSVLSKINKIDECEALEGADLWQLEKSLENNDEGKQLGNLYRITTKTGHVKWVCLDHYCWTYIEAEQQVLEKAVELNGGEYDLHLGKVIIRLKSKATAEELFDTLANARCVYELDIAFDWN
;
A
#
# COMPACT_ATOMS: atom_id res chain seq x y z
N MET A 1 16.32 -21.10 -17.37
CA MET A 1 16.12 -20.11 -16.28
C MET A 1 17.44 -19.42 -16.06
N THR A 2 17.50 -18.10 -16.15
CA THR A 2 18.72 -17.33 -15.83
C THR A 2 18.91 -17.33 -14.32
N GLN A 3 20.06 -17.79 -13.85
CA GLN A 3 20.42 -17.72 -12.44
C GLN A 3 20.52 -16.25 -12.02
N GLN A 4 19.82 -15.88 -10.94
CA GLN A 4 19.84 -14.52 -10.40
C GLN A 4 20.86 -14.43 -9.27
N TYR A 5 21.46 -13.24 -9.11
CA TYR A 5 22.47 -12.95 -8.09
C TYR A 5 22.12 -11.64 -7.38
N GLN A 6 22.43 -11.58 -6.10
CA GLN A 6 22.35 -10.38 -5.27
C GLN A 6 23.75 -9.87 -4.99
N GLN A 7 23.98 -8.58 -5.18
CA GLN A 7 25.26 -7.93 -4.86
C GLN A 7 25.32 -7.49 -3.39
N PHE A 8 26.45 -7.77 -2.74
CA PHE A 8 26.76 -7.38 -1.38
C PHE A 8 28.08 -6.62 -1.34
N ARG A 9 28.16 -5.58 -0.51
CA ARG A 9 29.34 -4.73 -0.34
C ARG A 9 29.84 -4.76 1.10
N LYS A 10 31.15 -4.92 1.27
CA LYS A 10 31.82 -4.79 2.57
C LYS A 10 33.19 -4.14 2.39
N ALA A 11 33.44 -3.05 3.09
CA ALA A 11 34.73 -2.34 3.06
C ALA A 11 35.25 -2.05 1.63
N GLY A 12 34.34 -1.72 0.70
CA GLY A 12 34.67 -1.45 -0.71
C GLY A 12 34.76 -2.67 -1.63
N ILE A 13 34.70 -3.89 -1.09
CA ILE A 13 34.66 -5.14 -1.87
C ILE A 13 33.20 -5.46 -2.18
N ILE A 14 32.90 -5.79 -3.44
CA ILE A 14 31.56 -6.20 -3.91
C ILE A 14 31.62 -7.64 -4.39
N GLU A 15 30.68 -8.46 -3.93
CA GLU A 15 30.56 -9.87 -4.31
C GLU A 15 29.10 -10.24 -4.62
N GLU A 16 28.92 -11.27 -5.43
CA GLU A 16 27.61 -11.74 -5.89
C GLU A 16 27.25 -13.09 -5.24
N VAL A 17 26.06 -13.16 -4.63
CA VAL A 17 25.55 -14.36 -3.98
C VAL A 17 24.31 -14.85 -4.72
N GLY A 18 24.24 -16.17 -4.98
CA GLY A 18 23.14 -16.78 -5.73
C GLY A 18 21.80 -16.64 -5.03
N VAL A 19 20.77 -16.23 -5.77
CA VAL A 19 19.40 -16.07 -5.28
C VAL A 19 18.68 -17.42 -5.38
N ARG A 20 18.02 -17.82 -4.29
CA ARG A 20 17.21 -19.04 -4.23
C ARG A 20 15.74 -18.70 -4.42
N THR A 21 15.03 -19.59 -5.09
CA THR A 21 13.56 -19.60 -5.15
C THR A 21 13.02 -20.56 -4.12
N ALA A 22 12.09 -20.11 -3.28
CA ALA A 22 11.40 -21.03 -2.39
C ALA A 22 10.54 -21.99 -3.22
N SER A 23 10.95 -23.26 -3.31
CA SER A 23 10.09 -24.33 -3.82
C SER A 23 9.01 -24.63 -2.78
N ILE A 24 7.99 -23.78 -2.69
CA ILE A 24 6.84 -24.04 -1.83
C ILE A 24 5.96 -25.06 -2.57
N SER A 25 6.17 -26.35 -2.30
CA SER A 25 5.36 -27.44 -2.85
C SER A 25 3.96 -27.56 -2.21
N ALA A 26 3.50 -26.57 -1.44
CA ALA A 26 2.12 -26.50 -0.97
C ALA A 26 1.73 -25.05 -0.66
N SER A 27 0.78 -24.53 -1.43
CA SER A 27 0.12 -23.22 -1.32
C SER A 27 0.77 -22.04 -2.05
N ASN A 28 0.01 -21.55 -3.03
CA ASN A 28 -0.17 -20.12 -3.28
C ASN A 28 0.98 -19.29 -3.87
N GLY A 29 1.60 -19.77 -4.96
CA GLY A 29 1.74 -19.00 -6.22
C GLY A 29 2.42 -17.62 -6.23
N ASN A 30 3.32 -17.28 -5.31
CA ASN A 30 4.30 -16.21 -5.50
C ASN A 30 5.67 -16.74 -5.07
N SER A 31 6.58 -16.95 -6.02
CA SER A 31 7.96 -17.32 -5.68
C SER A 31 8.63 -16.13 -4.99
N SER A 32 8.79 -16.19 -3.67
CA SER A 32 9.68 -15.29 -2.97
C SER A 32 11.13 -15.69 -3.28
N TYR A 33 11.83 -14.79 -3.95
CA TYR A 33 13.28 -14.88 -4.14
C TYR A 33 13.96 -14.43 -2.85
N TYR A 34 14.94 -15.20 -2.37
CA TYR A 34 15.65 -14.92 -1.13
C TYR A 34 17.12 -15.32 -1.21
N VAL A 35 17.91 -14.80 -0.27
CA VAL A 35 19.32 -15.16 -0.10
C VAL A 35 19.53 -15.68 1.33
N CYS A 36 20.15 -16.85 1.47
CA CYS A 36 20.46 -17.43 2.78
C CYS A 36 21.65 -16.71 3.40
N LEU A 37 21.61 -16.48 4.72
CA LEU A 37 22.75 -15.96 5.48
C LEU A 37 23.99 -16.84 5.31
N GLN A 38 23.81 -18.17 5.25
CA GLN A 38 24.92 -19.10 5.05
C GLN A 38 25.66 -18.85 3.72
N ASP A 39 24.93 -18.69 2.62
CA ASP A 39 25.54 -18.44 1.30
C ASP A 39 26.27 -17.09 1.27
N ILE A 40 25.78 -16.10 2.03
CA ILE A 40 26.45 -14.80 2.20
C ILE A 40 27.71 -14.96 3.08
N GLN A 41 27.65 -15.78 4.11
CA GLN A 41 28.78 -16.05 5.02
C GLN A 41 29.90 -16.85 4.34
N ASP A 42 29.58 -17.64 3.31
CA ASP A 42 30.60 -18.32 2.51
C ASP A 42 31.52 -17.31 1.78
N VAL A 43 31.02 -16.10 1.51
CA VAL A 43 31.77 -15.01 0.88
C VAL A 43 32.26 -13.96 1.90
N PHE A 44 31.46 -13.66 2.91
CA PHE A 44 31.76 -12.75 4.01
C PHE A 44 31.59 -13.46 5.37
N PRO A 45 32.60 -14.19 5.87
CA PRO A 45 32.46 -15.10 7.03
C PRO A 45 31.94 -14.47 8.34
N ASP A 46 32.11 -13.17 8.49
CA ASP A 46 31.68 -12.38 9.65
C ASP A 46 30.38 -11.58 9.40
N ALA A 47 29.70 -11.82 8.28
CA ALA A 47 28.40 -11.22 7.97
C ALA A 47 27.36 -11.63 9.01
N GLN A 48 26.69 -10.64 9.58
CA GLN A 48 25.60 -10.88 10.55
C GLN A 48 24.34 -10.07 10.25
N ARG A 49 24.50 -8.83 9.79
CA ARG A 49 23.41 -7.89 9.52
C ARG A 49 23.62 -7.21 8.19
N PHE A 50 22.57 -6.67 7.61
CA PHE A 50 22.59 -6.04 6.29
C PHE A 50 21.87 -4.70 6.34
N LYS A 51 22.29 -3.75 5.50
CA LYS A 51 21.59 -2.48 5.32
C LYS A 51 21.48 -2.10 3.84
N LEU A 52 20.43 -1.37 3.50
CA LEU A 52 20.22 -0.71 2.21
C LEU A 52 20.02 0.77 2.49
N ASP A 53 20.86 1.63 1.92
CA ASP A 53 20.79 3.09 2.10
C ASP A 53 20.71 3.51 3.59
N GLU A 54 21.60 2.98 4.43
CA GLU A 54 21.62 3.19 5.90
C GLU A 54 20.44 2.59 6.70
N HIS A 55 19.49 1.90 6.05
CA HIS A 55 18.36 1.25 6.73
C HIS A 55 18.63 -0.24 6.96
N PRO A 56 18.45 -0.76 8.18
CA PRO A 56 18.69 -2.18 8.47
C PRO A 56 17.66 -3.07 7.78
N ILE A 57 18.14 -4.13 7.13
CA ILE A 57 17.29 -5.17 6.53
C ILE A 57 17.00 -6.24 7.57
N LEU A 58 15.72 -6.56 7.74
CA LEU A 58 15.27 -7.61 8.64
C LEU A 58 15.34 -8.99 7.97
N PHE A 59 15.62 -10.02 8.77
CA PHE A 59 15.47 -11.40 8.33
C PHE A 59 14.00 -11.74 8.10
N LEU A 60 13.73 -12.58 7.12
CA LEU A 60 12.40 -13.08 6.82
C LEU A 60 11.81 -13.85 8.01
N GLN A 61 10.52 -13.64 8.25
CA GLN A 61 9.74 -14.29 9.29
C GLN A 61 8.59 -15.10 8.67
N ASP A 62 8.19 -16.16 9.35
CA ASP A 62 7.00 -16.94 8.99
C ASP A 62 5.70 -16.22 9.42
N SER A 63 4.56 -16.82 9.11
CA SER A 63 3.23 -16.28 9.45
C SER A 63 2.99 -16.13 10.96
N ASN A 64 3.81 -16.75 11.80
CA ASN A 64 3.73 -16.68 13.25
C ASN A 64 4.71 -15.65 13.84
N GLY A 65 5.44 -14.91 12.99
CA GLY A 65 6.45 -13.93 13.40
C GLY A 65 7.78 -14.56 13.82
N ASN A 66 7.98 -15.87 13.62
CA ASN A 66 9.25 -16.52 13.91
C ASN A 66 10.21 -16.36 12.74
N ARG A 67 11.51 -16.19 13.02
CA ARG A 67 12.53 -16.14 11.95
C ARG A 67 12.59 -17.48 11.21
N ILE A 68 12.56 -17.42 9.89
CA ILE A 68 12.73 -18.60 9.02
C ILE A 68 14.12 -19.20 9.27
N LYS A 69 14.22 -20.53 9.32
CA LYS A 69 15.48 -21.28 9.48
C LYS A 69 15.79 -22.09 8.21
N PRO A 70 17.01 -21.96 7.63
CA PRO A 70 18.10 -21.07 8.05
C PRO A 70 17.76 -19.58 7.81
N PRO A 71 18.38 -18.63 8.55
CA PRO A 71 18.11 -17.21 8.38
C PRO A 71 18.32 -16.76 6.94
N CYS A 72 17.37 -16.01 6.40
CA CYS A 72 17.41 -15.50 5.04
C CYS A 72 16.83 -14.08 4.96
N ILE A 73 17.24 -13.35 3.93
CA ILE A 73 16.73 -12.02 3.60
C ILE A 73 16.02 -12.04 2.24
N ALA A 74 15.11 -11.09 2.03
CA ALA A 74 14.47 -10.90 0.73
C ALA A 74 15.51 -10.54 -0.35
N PHE A 75 15.22 -10.88 -1.60
CA PHE A 75 15.98 -10.42 -2.76
C PHE A 75 15.61 -8.97 -3.12
N TYR A 76 16.62 -8.15 -3.41
CA TYR A 76 16.50 -6.74 -3.79
C TYR A 76 17.18 -6.53 -5.16
N PRO A 77 16.43 -6.66 -6.27
CA PRO A 77 17.00 -6.59 -7.62
C PRO A 77 17.66 -5.23 -7.87
N ASP A 78 18.76 -5.24 -8.62
CA ASP A 78 19.49 -4.04 -9.05
C ASP A 78 19.98 -3.13 -7.90
N THR A 79 20.16 -3.70 -6.70
CA THR A 79 20.69 -2.98 -5.53
C THR A 79 21.90 -3.69 -4.93
N ILE A 80 22.75 -2.93 -4.24
CA ILE A 80 23.93 -3.44 -3.52
C ILE A 80 23.67 -3.29 -2.02
N LEU A 81 23.71 -4.41 -1.30
CA LEU A 81 23.46 -4.44 0.14
C LEU A 81 24.76 -4.33 0.94
N ASP A 82 24.82 -3.45 1.93
CA ASP A 82 26.00 -3.32 2.79
C ASP A 82 25.99 -4.37 3.90
N VAL A 83 27.11 -5.08 4.06
CA VAL A 83 27.31 -6.09 5.11
C VAL A 83 27.81 -5.41 6.39
N ILE A 84 27.09 -5.64 7.48
CA ILE A 84 27.46 -5.20 8.82
C ILE A 84 28.00 -6.39 9.60
N THR A 85 29.22 -6.23 10.09
CA THR A 85 29.92 -7.19 10.95
C THR A 85 29.91 -6.65 12.37
N ASP A 86 29.79 -7.52 13.36
CA ASP A 86 30.06 -7.08 14.73
C ASP A 86 31.53 -6.72 14.81
N GLY A 87 31.81 -5.45 15.15
CA GLY A 87 33.17 -4.94 15.18
C GLY A 87 34.05 -5.79 16.11
N PRO A 88 35.36 -5.92 15.83
CA PRO A 88 36.26 -6.58 16.75
C PRO A 88 36.15 -5.88 18.10
N GLN A 89 35.67 -6.64 19.09
CA GLN A 89 35.63 -6.23 20.48
C GLN A 89 37.03 -5.71 20.82
N VAL A 90 37.14 -4.42 21.13
CA VAL A 90 38.44 -3.79 21.43
C VAL A 90 39.01 -4.47 22.66
N CYS A 91 39.90 -5.43 22.44
CA CYS A 91 40.65 -6.10 23.50
C CYS A 91 41.58 -5.08 24.14
N ASN A 92 41.19 -4.62 25.32
CA ASN A 92 41.92 -3.66 26.14
C ASN A 92 43.30 -4.24 26.53
N SER A 93 44.33 -3.87 25.78
CA SER A 93 45.70 -4.33 25.99
C SER A 93 46.46 -3.26 26.79
N ASN A 94 46.59 -3.47 28.10
CA ASN A 94 47.43 -2.66 28.96
C ASN A 94 48.91 -2.86 28.58
N SER A 95 49.51 -1.84 27.96
CA SER A 95 50.96 -1.73 27.85
C SER A 95 51.44 -0.62 28.79
N SER A 96 52.18 -1.04 29.79
CA SER A 96 52.92 -0.21 30.73
C SER A 96 54.11 0.42 30.03
N SER A 97 54.26 1.74 30.15
CA SER A 97 55.53 2.45 29.91
C SER A 97 55.56 3.73 30.72
N ASN A 98 56.40 3.73 31.76
CA ASN A 98 56.82 4.90 32.51
C ASN A 98 57.57 5.88 31.60
N SER A 99 57.29 7.17 31.70
CA SER A 99 58.35 8.18 31.71
C SER A 99 57.88 9.48 32.36
N SER A 100 58.78 9.99 33.18
CA SER A 100 58.65 11.04 34.17
C SER A 100 58.72 12.43 33.53
N SER A 101 57.98 13.39 34.09
CA SER A 101 58.56 14.55 34.81
C SER A 101 57.71 15.81 34.72
N SER A 102 57.76 16.56 35.82
CA SER A 102 57.44 17.99 35.96
C SER A 102 55.95 18.39 35.96
N SER A 103 55.39 18.42 37.16
CA SER A 103 54.83 19.64 37.77
C SER A 103 53.88 19.20 38.86
N LEU A 104 54.28 19.36 40.13
CA LEU A 104 53.39 19.25 41.27
C LEU A 104 52.36 20.39 41.20
N LYS A 105 51.29 20.16 40.42
CA LYS A 105 49.98 20.70 40.77
C LYS A 105 49.33 19.70 41.70
N THR A 106 49.18 20.14 42.94
CA THR A 106 48.26 19.67 43.98
C THR A 106 47.34 18.52 43.55
N THR A 107 47.67 17.29 43.97
CA THR A 107 46.90 16.04 43.77
C THR A 107 45.43 16.16 44.19
N THR A 108 45.11 17.10 45.07
CA THR A 108 43.75 17.44 45.49
C THR A 108 42.91 18.11 44.39
N ASP A 109 43.52 18.89 43.50
CA ASP A 109 42.78 19.62 42.45
C ASP A 109 42.36 18.68 41.31
N LEU A 110 43.22 17.72 40.94
CA LEU A 110 42.91 16.66 39.97
C LEU A 110 41.79 15.73 40.45
N MET A 111 41.71 15.44 41.76
CA MET A 111 40.63 14.64 42.35
C MET A 111 39.29 15.38 42.43
N LEU A 112 39.32 16.72 42.50
CA LEU A 112 38.11 17.55 42.46
C LEU A 112 37.58 17.67 41.03
N GLU A 113 38.46 17.88 40.05
CA GLU A 113 38.09 18.00 38.63
C GLU A 113 37.51 16.69 38.07
N THR A 114 38.05 15.52 38.48
CA THR A 114 37.47 14.21 38.11
C THR A 114 36.06 14.00 38.68
N LYS A 115 35.81 14.36 39.94
CA LYS A 115 34.46 14.27 40.53
C LYS A 115 33.44 15.20 39.86
N GLU A 116 33.88 16.39 39.45
CA GLU A 116 33.01 17.31 38.71
C GLU A 116 32.68 16.78 37.32
N ASN A 117 33.65 16.18 36.63
CA ASN A 117 33.46 15.56 35.33
C ASN A 117 32.55 14.32 35.40
N ASP A 118 32.69 13.49 36.43
CA ASP A 118 31.81 12.33 36.65
C ASP A 118 30.37 12.76 36.89
N LYS A 119 30.16 13.85 37.65
CA LYS A 119 28.82 14.41 37.86
C LYS A 119 28.20 14.91 36.55
N LYS A 120 28.97 15.66 35.75
CA LYS A 120 28.52 16.12 34.42
C LYS A 120 28.19 14.96 33.49
N MET A 121 28.98 13.89 33.50
CA MET A 121 28.73 12.69 32.72
C MET A 121 27.44 11.98 33.15
N LEU A 122 27.19 11.87 34.46
CA LEU A 122 25.97 11.27 35.00
C LEU A 122 24.72 12.09 34.61
N ASP A 123 24.81 13.42 34.69
CA ASP A 123 23.73 14.34 34.31
C ASP A 123 23.41 14.21 32.80
N LEU A 124 24.43 14.13 31.94
CA LEU A 124 24.25 13.89 30.49
C LEU A 124 23.61 12.55 30.19
N LEU A 125 24.00 11.49 30.91
CA LEU A 125 23.44 10.14 30.74
C LEU A 125 21.97 10.10 31.16
N LEU A 126 21.61 10.81 32.23
CA LEU A 126 20.22 10.96 32.67
C LEU A 126 19.37 11.73 31.65
N GLU A 127 19.91 12.81 31.08
CA GLU A 127 19.22 13.58 30.04
C GLU A 127 19.01 12.74 28.76
N ALA A 128 20.02 11.98 28.34
CA ALA A 128 19.92 11.06 27.21
C ALA A 128 18.83 10.00 27.45
N LYS A 129 18.82 9.36 28.63
CA LYS A 129 17.77 8.39 29.00
C LYS A 129 16.37 8.98 28.96
N LYS A 130 16.21 10.20 29.46
CA LYS A 130 14.92 10.91 29.44
C LYS A 130 14.46 11.17 28.00
N LYS A 131 15.37 11.60 27.11
CA LYS A 131 15.06 11.80 25.68
C LYS A 131 14.69 10.48 24.99
N ASP A 132 15.37 9.39 25.33
CA ASP A 132 15.06 8.06 24.79
C ASP A 132 13.66 7.57 25.23
N GLU A 133 13.31 7.76 26.50
CA GLU A 133 11.96 7.44 27.02
C GLU A 133 10.87 8.29 26.35
N GLU A 134 11.11 9.58 26.14
CA GLU A 134 10.20 10.48 25.43
C GLU A 134 10.03 10.07 23.95
N MET A 135 11.13 9.69 23.28
CA MET A 135 11.12 9.19 21.91
C MET A 135 10.30 7.89 21.79
N LEU A 136 10.50 6.93 22.71
CA LEU A 136 9.76 5.67 22.72
C LEU A 136 8.26 5.91 22.90
N LYS A 137 7.89 6.85 23.78
CA LYS A 137 6.49 7.25 23.98
C LYS A 137 5.87 7.85 22.71
N LEU A 138 6.61 8.70 21.98
CA LEU A 138 6.14 9.25 20.69
C LEU A 138 5.99 8.17 19.62
N GLN A 139 6.90 7.20 19.57
CA GLN A 139 6.80 6.06 18.65
C GLN A 139 5.56 5.21 18.94
N GLN A 140 5.31 4.88 20.22
CA GLN A 140 4.12 4.11 20.60
C GLN A 140 2.83 4.87 20.24
N GLN A 141 2.77 6.17 20.53
CA GLN A 141 1.62 6.99 20.16
C GLN A 141 1.39 7.04 18.64
N ALA A 142 2.46 7.06 17.83
CA ALA A 142 2.36 7.02 16.37
C ALA A 142 1.82 5.67 15.87
N LEU A 143 2.26 4.56 16.48
CA LEU A 143 1.76 3.22 16.17
C LEU A 143 0.28 3.04 16.55
N ASP A 144 -0.12 3.53 17.73
CA ASP A 144 -1.53 3.47 18.16
C ASP A 144 -2.42 4.28 17.22
N ARG A 145 -1.97 5.46 16.80
CA ARG A 145 -2.67 6.29 15.81
C ARG A 145 -2.79 5.59 14.45
N LEU A 146 -1.74 4.91 14.01
CA LEU A 146 -1.74 4.11 12.78
C LEU A 146 -2.75 2.96 12.86
N ALA A 147 -2.75 2.22 13.96
CA ALA A 147 -3.68 1.11 14.19
C ALA A 147 -5.15 1.58 14.18
N THR A 148 -5.43 2.73 14.80
CA THR A 148 -6.78 3.32 14.80
C THR A 148 -7.19 3.79 13.40
N LEU A 149 -6.29 4.44 12.64
CA LEU A 149 -6.55 4.80 11.23
C LEU A 149 -6.88 3.58 10.38
N GLN A 150 -6.11 2.50 10.51
CA GLN A 150 -6.33 1.28 9.77
C GLN A 150 -7.67 0.64 10.14
N ARG A 151 -8.04 0.64 11.42
CA ARG A 151 -9.35 0.14 11.89
C ARG A 151 -10.50 0.91 11.26
N HIS A 152 -10.46 2.24 11.28
CA HIS A 152 -11.52 3.07 10.67
C HIS A 152 -11.54 2.94 9.15
N ALA A 153 -10.38 2.90 8.50
CA ALA A 153 -10.32 2.69 7.06
C ALA A 153 -10.96 1.36 6.66
N ASN A 154 -10.68 0.27 7.39
CA ASN A 154 -11.31 -1.03 7.13
C ASN A 154 -12.82 -1.00 7.40
N ALA A 155 -13.26 -0.34 8.48
CA ALA A 155 -14.68 -0.17 8.77
C ALA A 155 -15.40 0.58 7.63
N ILE A 156 -14.77 1.64 7.09
CA ILE A 156 -15.25 2.30 5.88
C ILE A 156 -15.32 1.30 4.75
N LEU A 157 -14.23 0.63 4.37
CA LEU A 157 -14.22 -0.24 3.18
C LEU A 157 -15.22 -1.41 3.21
N ILE A 158 -15.49 -1.96 4.39
CA ILE A 158 -16.38 -3.13 4.58
C ILE A 158 -17.84 -2.71 4.75
N GLN A 159 -18.13 -1.42 4.96
CA GLN A 159 -19.49 -0.94 5.12
C GLN A 159 -20.33 -1.26 3.87
N ASN A 160 -21.44 -1.96 4.08
CA ASN A 160 -22.40 -2.33 3.03
C ASN A 160 -23.66 -1.48 3.17
N PHE A 161 -24.23 -1.08 2.04
CA PHE A 161 -25.48 -0.35 1.96
C PHE A 161 -26.49 -1.14 1.14
N GLU A 162 -27.77 -0.96 1.46
CA GLU A 162 -28.85 -1.47 0.63
C GLU A 162 -29.02 -0.63 -0.64
N LEU A 163 -29.61 -1.22 -1.69
CA LEU A 163 -29.78 -0.61 -3.02
C LEU A 163 -30.38 0.80 -3.02
N HIS A 164 -31.31 1.07 -2.11
CA HIS A 164 -32.06 2.32 -2.05
C HIS A 164 -31.33 3.44 -1.26
N GLU A 165 -30.34 3.08 -0.45
CA GLU A 165 -29.53 4.00 0.37
C GLU A 165 -28.30 4.52 -0.39
N TYR A 166 -28.09 4.05 -1.63
CA TYR A 166 -26.82 4.18 -2.34
C TYR A 166 -26.94 4.93 -3.69
N PRO A 167 -27.35 6.22 -3.69
CA PRO A 167 -27.51 7.01 -4.91
C PRO A 167 -26.19 7.54 -5.48
N ILE A 168 -25.13 7.64 -4.65
CA ILE A 168 -23.83 8.24 -4.99
C ILE A 168 -22.68 7.37 -4.47
N PRO A 169 -21.49 7.36 -5.11
CA PRO A 169 -20.34 6.65 -4.59
C PRO A 169 -19.94 7.17 -3.21
N ARG A 170 -19.74 6.26 -2.24
CA ARG A 170 -19.33 6.63 -0.89
C ARG A 170 -17.84 6.92 -0.75
N LEU A 171 -17.00 6.29 -1.58
CA LEU A 171 -15.57 6.48 -1.51
C LEU A 171 -15.20 7.73 -2.30
N PHE A 172 -14.83 8.79 -1.59
CA PHE A 172 -14.35 10.04 -2.18
C PHE A 172 -13.27 10.68 -1.33
N ILE A 173 -12.41 11.44 -2.01
CA ILE A 173 -11.34 12.24 -1.40
C ILE A 173 -11.35 13.62 -2.05
N ILE A 174 -10.68 14.59 -1.45
CA ILE A 174 -10.38 15.85 -2.14
C ILE A 174 -8.99 15.80 -2.75
N LEU A 175 -8.84 16.42 -3.93
CA LEU A 175 -7.54 16.65 -4.58
C LEU A 175 -7.42 18.12 -4.97
N PRO A 176 -6.21 18.70 -4.95
CA PRO A 176 -5.98 20.05 -5.47
C PRO A 176 -6.17 20.07 -6.98
N VAL A 177 -6.84 21.11 -7.50
CA VAL A 177 -7.06 21.30 -8.94
C VAL A 177 -5.74 21.54 -9.68
N ASP A 178 -4.82 22.28 -9.05
CA ASP A 178 -3.52 22.61 -9.61
C ASP A 178 -2.43 22.36 -8.57
N THR A 179 -1.67 21.28 -8.75
CA THR A 179 -0.55 20.93 -7.86
C THR A 179 0.66 21.84 -8.05
N THR A 180 0.77 22.54 -9.18
CA THR A 180 1.91 23.43 -9.47
C THR A 180 1.80 24.76 -8.73
N LYS A 181 0.58 25.18 -8.42
CA LYS A 181 0.28 26.39 -7.63
C LYS A 181 0.17 26.12 -6.12
N TRP A 182 0.48 24.90 -5.69
CA TRP A 182 0.44 24.56 -4.28
C TRP A 182 1.55 25.28 -3.51
N ASP A 183 1.18 26.27 -2.71
CA ASP A 183 2.07 26.94 -1.77
C ASP A 183 1.87 26.39 -0.35
N PRO A 184 2.87 25.71 0.25
CA PRO A 184 2.81 25.26 1.64
C PRO A 184 2.58 26.39 2.66
N ARG A 185 2.86 27.65 2.30
CA ARG A 185 2.60 28.82 3.15
C ARG A 185 1.18 29.36 3.00
N ASN A 186 0.53 29.11 1.86
CA ASN A 186 -0.85 29.50 1.56
C ASN A 186 -1.70 28.30 1.11
N VAL A 187 -1.67 27.25 1.92
CA VAL A 187 -2.35 25.98 1.66
C VAL A 187 -3.83 26.19 1.31
N LEU A 188 -4.51 27.09 2.05
CA LEU A 188 -5.95 27.34 1.90
C LEU A 188 -6.31 28.24 0.71
N GLY A 189 -5.33 28.81 0.02
CA GLY A 189 -5.54 29.48 -1.26
C GLY A 189 -5.72 28.51 -2.43
N SER A 190 -5.41 27.23 -2.22
CA SER A 190 -5.53 26.20 -3.26
C SER A 190 -6.98 25.78 -3.47
N LYS A 191 -7.45 25.79 -4.72
CA LYS A 191 -8.74 25.21 -5.08
C LYS A 191 -8.66 23.67 -4.98
N VAL A 192 -9.61 23.07 -4.29
CA VAL A 192 -9.74 21.61 -4.14
C VAL A 192 -11.07 21.13 -4.70
N ARG A 193 -11.10 19.91 -5.22
CA ARG A 193 -12.30 19.25 -5.74
C ARG A 193 -12.44 17.83 -5.18
N PRO A 194 -13.66 17.36 -4.85
CA PRO A 194 -13.89 15.97 -4.51
C PRO A 194 -13.76 15.09 -5.75
N HIS A 195 -13.07 13.96 -5.59
CA HIS A 195 -12.94 12.89 -6.57
C HIS A 195 -13.47 11.60 -5.98
N PHE A 196 -14.24 10.86 -6.78
CA PHE A 196 -14.74 9.54 -6.40
C PHE A 196 -13.70 8.46 -6.71
N LEU A 197 -13.71 7.43 -5.88
CA LEU A 197 -12.85 6.26 -6.01
C LEU A 197 -13.68 5.08 -6.51
N CYS A 198 -13.09 4.27 -7.38
CA CYS A 198 -13.60 2.99 -7.81
C CYS A 198 -13.51 1.98 -6.66
N GLU A 199 -14.63 1.32 -6.34
CA GLU A 199 -14.74 0.23 -5.36
C GLU A 199 -14.42 -1.14 -5.98
N CYS A 200 -13.52 -1.16 -6.97
CA CYS A 200 -13.06 -2.41 -7.56
C CYS A 200 -12.24 -3.20 -6.55
N GLY A 201 -12.56 -4.48 -6.43
CA GLY A 201 -11.86 -5.43 -5.60
C GLY A 201 -12.73 -6.07 -4.51
N GLU A 202 -12.26 -7.22 -4.03
CA GLU A 202 -12.88 -7.94 -2.94
C GLU A 202 -12.31 -7.44 -1.61
N HIS A 203 -12.73 -6.25 -1.17
CA HIS A 203 -12.32 -5.72 0.13
C HIS A 203 -12.89 -6.54 1.32
N THR A 204 -13.76 -7.50 1.03
CA THR A 204 -14.38 -8.43 1.99
C THR A 204 -13.78 -9.84 1.93
N ALA A 205 -12.98 -10.19 0.91
CA ALA A 205 -12.34 -11.49 0.81
C ALA A 205 -10.86 -11.37 1.18
N THR A 206 -10.37 -12.31 1.98
CA THR A 206 -8.96 -12.45 2.35
C THR A 206 -8.06 -12.41 1.10
N ILE A 207 -7.38 -11.28 0.91
CA ILE A 207 -6.20 -11.08 0.05
C ILE A 207 -6.32 -11.73 -1.34
N SER A 208 -7.17 -11.17 -2.21
CA SER A 208 -7.11 -11.49 -3.64
C SER A 208 -5.75 -11.04 -4.21
N LYS A 209 -5.01 -11.97 -4.82
CA LYS A 209 -3.59 -11.83 -5.19
C LYS A 209 -3.31 -11.00 -6.45
N SER A 210 -4.31 -10.37 -7.07
CA SER A 210 -4.11 -9.54 -8.25
C SER A 210 -4.05 -8.05 -7.89
N ASN A 211 -2.98 -7.37 -8.33
CA ASN A 211 -2.83 -5.91 -8.20
C ASN A 211 -3.87 -5.11 -9.00
N GLN A 212 -4.71 -5.78 -9.79
CA GLN A 212 -5.76 -5.19 -10.63
C GLN A 212 -7.02 -4.79 -9.86
N ASN A 213 -7.13 -5.19 -8.59
CA ASN A 213 -8.30 -5.01 -7.72
C ASN A 213 -8.07 -3.96 -6.61
N GLN A 214 -7.28 -2.94 -6.89
CA GLN A 214 -7.00 -1.85 -5.93
C GLN A 214 -7.91 -0.65 -6.18
N ILE A 215 -8.39 -0.06 -5.09
CA ILE A 215 -9.16 1.19 -5.08
C ILE A 215 -8.35 2.27 -5.79
N HIS A 216 -8.94 2.91 -6.80
CA HIS A 216 -8.27 3.93 -7.59
C HIS A 216 -9.24 5.08 -7.92
N ILE A 217 -8.71 6.24 -8.31
CA ILE A 217 -9.54 7.40 -8.65
C ILE A 217 -10.20 7.16 -10.00
N ALA A 218 -11.52 7.35 -10.07
CA ALA A 218 -12.24 7.28 -11.33
C ALA A 218 -11.84 8.44 -12.25
N LYS A 219 -11.85 8.21 -13.57
CA LYS A 219 -11.42 9.20 -14.56
C LYS A 219 -12.45 10.33 -14.68
N HIS A 220 -12.31 11.40 -13.88
CA HIS A 220 -13.13 12.61 -13.95
C HIS A 220 -12.42 13.84 -13.35
N GLU A 221 -12.89 15.06 -13.67
CA GLU A 221 -12.25 16.34 -13.29
C GLU A 221 -12.45 16.78 -11.83
N GLY A 222 -13.23 16.01 -11.06
CA GLY A 222 -13.69 16.38 -9.73
C GLY A 222 -14.86 17.36 -9.74
N TYR A 223 -15.48 17.54 -8.58
CA TYR A 223 -16.68 18.37 -8.42
C TYR A 223 -16.37 19.69 -7.71
N ASP A 224 -17.13 20.73 -8.00
CA ASP A 224 -17.07 21.95 -7.20
C ASP A 224 -17.96 21.81 -5.95
N ILE A 225 -17.51 22.36 -4.81
CA ILE A 225 -18.18 22.23 -3.51
C ILE A 225 -18.99 23.50 -3.24
N ARG A 226 -20.31 23.37 -3.05
CA ARG A 226 -21.21 24.53 -2.83
C ARG A 226 -20.94 25.27 -1.53
N ASN A 227 -20.82 24.52 -0.42
CA ASN A 227 -20.56 25.05 0.92
C ASN A 227 -19.38 24.31 1.55
N SER A 228 -18.18 24.86 1.38
CA SER A 228 -16.94 24.22 1.83
C SER A 228 -16.91 23.99 3.33
N THR A 229 -17.34 24.96 4.16
CA THR A 229 -17.30 24.82 5.62
C THR A 229 -18.22 23.69 6.11
N GLU A 230 -19.45 23.63 5.63
CA GLU A 230 -20.38 22.56 6.01
C GLU A 230 -19.91 21.19 5.49
N PHE A 231 -19.41 21.15 4.25
CA PHE A 231 -18.86 19.94 3.64
C PHE A 231 -17.70 19.38 4.47
N PHE A 232 -16.71 20.20 4.83
CA PHE A 232 -15.58 19.74 5.64
C PHE A 232 -15.96 19.44 7.09
N ARG A 233 -16.95 20.14 7.66
CA ARG A 233 -17.49 19.81 8.98
C ARG A 233 -18.05 18.39 9.00
N LYS A 234 -18.76 18.00 7.94
CA LYS A 234 -19.43 16.70 7.85
C LYS A 234 -18.51 15.59 7.37
N TYR A 235 -17.78 15.80 6.28
CA TYR A 235 -17.03 14.75 5.59
C TYR A 235 -15.50 14.86 5.76
N GLY A 236 -14.99 15.94 6.37
CA GLY A 236 -13.55 16.19 6.46
C GLY A 236 -12.77 15.07 7.14
N LYS A 237 -13.32 14.54 8.24
CA LYS A 237 -12.73 13.43 8.99
C LYS A 237 -12.73 12.12 8.18
N TYR A 238 -13.85 11.82 7.54
CA TYR A 238 -14.00 10.65 6.66
C TYR A 238 -12.95 10.67 5.54
N MET A 239 -12.83 11.80 4.83
CA MET A 239 -11.85 11.97 3.76
C MET A 239 -10.41 11.88 4.27
N LEU A 240 -10.11 12.43 5.44
CA LEU A 240 -8.76 12.38 6.03
C LEU A 240 -8.34 10.93 6.31
N ILE A 241 -9.25 10.10 6.82
CA ILE A 241 -9.00 8.67 7.05
C ILE A 241 -8.74 7.95 5.73
N LEU A 242 -9.54 8.20 4.70
CA LEU A 242 -9.32 7.63 3.37
C LEU A 242 -7.98 8.06 2.76
N LEU A 243 -7.62 9.35 2.85
CA LEU A 243 -6.35 9.87 2.36
C LEU A 243 -5.15 9.22 3.09
N HIS A 244 -5.22 9.05 4.41
CA HIS A 244 -4.19 8.32 5.15
C HIS A 244 -4.14 6.85 4.75
N SER A 245 -5.28 6.20 4.56
CA SER A 245 -5.34 4.80 4.10
C SER A 245 -4.67 4.63 2.74
N LEU A 246 -4.95 5.54 1.79
CA LEU A 246 -4.32 5.53 0.47
C LEU A 246 -2.82 5.80 0.55
N LYS A 247 -2.39 6.74 1.41
CA LYS A 247 -0.96 7.04 1.63
C LYS A 247 -0.18 5.84 2.18
N MET A 248 -0.79 5.05 3.06
CA MET A 248 -0.16 3.90 3.69
C MET A 248 -0.12 2.67 2.78
N LYS A 249 -1.10 2.55 1.88
CA LYS A 249 -1.15 1.51 0.84
C LYS A 249 -0.35 1.98 -0.38
N SER A 250 0.97 1.89 -0.37
CA SER A 250 1.79 2.17 -1.58
C SER A 250 2.68 0.98 -1.95
N PRO A 251 2.85 0.65 -3.25
CA PRO A 251 2.53 1.50 -4.40
C PRO A 251 1.31 1.04 -5.21
N LEU A 252 0.22 1.81 -5.09
CA LEU A 252 -0.85 2.00 -6.08
C LEU A 252 -0.24 2.42 -7.44
N THR A 253 0.41 1.51 -8.15
CA THR A 253 1.17 1.86 -9.37
C THR A 253 0.88 0.99 -10.58
N ALA A 254 -0.04 0.01 -10.52
CA ALA A 254 -0.30 -0.84 -11.67
C ALA A 254 -1.40 -0.34 -12.63
N SER A 255 -2.28 0.60 -12.25
CA SER A 255 -3.45 0.95 -13.10
C SER A 255 -3.75 2.45 -13.25
N LEU A 256 -3.07 3.33 -12.49
CA LEU A 256 -3.27 4.77 -12.59
C LEU A 256 -2.42 5.39 -13.70
N ALA A 257 -2.64 4.99 -14.95
CA ALA A 257 -1.92 5.50 -16.12
C ALA A 257 -2.22 6.99 -16.47
N SER A 258 -2.67 7.83 -15.54
CA SER A 258 -3.03 9.23 -15.87
C SER A 258 -2.77 10.32 -14.83
N ILE A 259 -2.32 10.01 -13.60
CA ILE A 259 -1.98 11.06 -12.61
C ILE A 259 -0.52 10.94 -12.19
N PRO A 260 0.42 11.52 -12.95
CA PRO A 260 1.76 11.75 -12.45
C PRO A 260 1.66 12.50 -11.12
N LYS A 261 2.27 11.96 -10.06
CA LYS A 261 2.35 12.57 -8.72
C LYS A 261 1.11 12.42 -7.82
N LEU A 262 0.32 11.35 -7.93
CA LEU A 262 -0.80 11.11 -7.01
C LEU A 262 -0.38 11.19 -5.53
N ASP A 263 0.77 10.62 -5.15
CA ASP A 263 1.29 10.73 -3.78
C ASP A 263 1.48 12.18 -3.33
N VAL A 264 1.92 13.07 -4.23
CA VAL A 264 2.04 14.51 -3.95
C VAL A 264 0.65 15.10 -3.75
N CYS A 265 -0.32 14.77 -4.60
CA CYS A 265 -1.70 15.22 -4.45
C CYS A 265 -2.30 14.79 -3.10
N ILE A 266 -2.15 13.52 -2.72
CA ILE A 266 -2.63 12.97 -1.44
C ILE A 266 -1.99 13.72 -0.27
N ASN A 267 -0.66 13.91 -0.30
CA ASN A 267 0.04 14.66 0.74
C ASN A 267 -0.42 16.13 0.83
N SER A 268 -0.66 16.77 -0.30
CA SER A 268 -1.21 18.13 -0.35
C SER A 268 -2.63 18.18 0.23
N SER A 269 -3.49 17.22 -0.11
CA SER A 269 -4.85 17.15 0.43
C SER A 269 -4.88 16.93 1.95
N ILE A 270 -3.99 16.10 2.49
CA ILE A 270 -3.85 15.92 3.95
C ILE A 270 -3.49 17.25 4.60
N LYS A 271 -2.44 17.93 4.08
CA LYS A 271 -2.02 19.25 4.57
C LYS A 271 -3.14 20.29 4.47
N TYR A 272 -3.95 20.23 3.40
CA TYR A 272 -5.09 21.11 3.21
C TYR A 272 -6.11 20.96 4.34
N ILE A 273 -6.53 19.74 4.62
CA ILE A 273 -7.52 19.44 5.67
C ILE A 273 -6.96 19.82 7.06
N GLU A 274 -5.69 19.51 7.33
CA GLU A 274 -5.04 19.86 8.60
C GLU A 274 -4.96 21.38 8.80
N ALA A 275 -4.56 22.14 7.77
CA ALA A 275 -4.53 23.60 7.82
C ALA A 275 -5.93 24.21 8.01
N LEU A 276 -6.95 23.63 7.37
CA LEU A 276 -8.33 24.04 7.48
C LEU A 276 -8.87 23.84 8.90
N SER A 277 -8.58 22.67 9.50
CA SER A 277 -8.91 22.33 10.89
C SER A 277 -8.25 23.29 11.89
N ASN A 278 -7.00 23.70 11.65
CA ASN A 278 -6.29 24.64 12.51
C ASN A 278 -6.84 26.07 12.39
N LYS A 279 -7.25 26.50 11.19
CA LYS A 279 -7.77 27.86 10.96
C LYS A 279 -9.17 28.05 11.52
N TYR A 280 -10.04 27.04 11.41
CA TYR A 280 -11.44 27.14 11.80
C TYR A 280 -11.72 26.26 13.00
N SER A 281 -11.95 26.86 14.18
CA SER A 281 -12.18 26.13 15.43
C SER A 281 -13.33 25.12 15.36
N VAL A 282 -14.38 25.43 14.58
CA VAL A 282 -15.51 24.53 14.31
C VAL A 282 -15.11 23.22 13.63
N LEU A 283 -13.94 23.20 12.96
CA LEU A 283 -13.39 22.07 12.23
C LEU A 283 -12.25 21.36 12.98
N SER A 284 -11.87 21.85 14.16
CA SER A 284 -10.77 21.28 14.97
C SER A 284 -10.92 19.78 15.28
N LYS A 285 -12.16 19.28 15.28
CA LYS A 285 -12.48 17.86 15.48
C LYS A 285 -12.03 16.96 14.33
N ILE A 286 -11.78 17.48 13.13
CA ILE A 286 -11.37 16.69 11.96
C ILE A 286 -10.09 15.89 12.24
N ASN A 287 -9.15 16.49 12.98
CA ASN A 287 -7.86 15.86 13.29
C ASN A 287 -7.93 14.79 14.40
N LYS A 288 -9.06 14.69 15.13
CA LYS A 288 -9.26 13.69 16.18
C LYS A 288 -9.85 12.43 15.56
N ILE A 289 -9.02 11.45 15.25
CA ILE A 289 -9.42 10.27 14.46
C ILE A 289 -10.37 9.34 15.25
N ASP A 290 -10.25 9.26 16.57
CA ASP A 290 -10.87 8.22 17.42
C ASP A 290 -12.42 8.16 17.37
N GLU A 291 -13.09 9.26 17.07
CA GLU A 291 -14.57 9.36 17.07
C GLU A 291 -15.19 9.26 15.66
N CYS A 292 -14.65 8.45 14.73
CA CYS A 292 -15.19 8.45 13.35
C CYS A 292 -16.47 7.61 13.27
N GLU A 293 -17.60 8.29 13.09
CA GLU A 293 -18.87 7.65 12.77
C GLU A 293 -18.88 7.18 11.31
N ALA A 294 -19.57 6.07 11.05
CA ALA A 294 -19.78 5.56 9.69
C ALA A 294 -20.80 6.46 8.99
N LEU A 295 -20.65 6.65 7.67
CA LEU A 295 -21.64 7.43 6.90
C LEU A 295 -22.94 6.66 6.81
N GLU A 296 -24.07 7.29 7.06
CA GLU A 296 -25.39 6.69 6.83
C GLU A 296 -25.89 7.00 5.40
N GLY A 297 -26.92 6.28 4.93
CA GLY A 297 -27.52 6.56 3.62
C GLY A 297 -27.95 8.03 3.48
N ALA A 298 -28.52 8.62 4.53
CA ALA A 298 -28.88 10.04 4.57
C ALA A 298 -27.67 10.99 4.38
N ASP A 299 -26.48 10.57 4.84
CA ASP A 299 -25.26 11.36 4.65
C ASP A 299 -24.80 11.35 3.20
N LEU A 300 -24.97 10.23 2.49
CA LEU A 300 -24.68 10.12 1.06
C LEU A 300 -25.67 10.96 0.24
N TRP A 301 -26.94 11.01 0.62
CA TRP A 301 -27.91 11.92 0.00
C TRP A 301 -27.54 13.40 0.19
N GLN A 302 -27.06 13.78 1.38
CA GLN A 302 -26.59 15.16 1.60
C GLN A 302 -25.28 15.45 0.84
N LEU A 303 -24.44 14.43 0.61
CA LEU A 303 -23.21 14.56 -0.16
C LEU A 303 -23.53 15.01 -1.58
N GLU A 304 -24.47 14.36 -2.25
CA GLU A 304 -24.91 14.74 -3.60
C GLU A 304 -25.35 16.22 -3.67
N LYS A 305 -26.13 16.68 -2.68
CA LYS A 305 -26.60 18.07 -2.60
C LYS A 305 -25.49 19.08 -2.36
N SER A 306 -24.37 18.66 -1.77
CA SER A 306 -23.22 19.52 -1.46
C SER A 306 -22.32 19.78 -2.67
N LEU A 307 -22.48 18.99 -3.74
CA LEU A 307 -21.69 19.08 -4.97
C LEU A 307 -22.43 19.91 -6.03
N GLU A 308 -21.68 20.67 -6.81
CA GLU A 308 -22.17 21.26 -8.07
C GLU A 308 -22.03 20.20 -9.16
N ASN A 309 -23.17 19.68 -9.62
CA ASN A 309 -23.20 18.72 -10.71
C ASN A 309 -23.47 19.48 -12.01
N ASN A 310 -22.43 19.64 -12.82
CA ASN A 310 -22.53 20.24 -14.15
C ASN A 310 -22.77 19.18 -15.25
N ASP A 311 -22.77 17.88 -14.91
CA ASP A 311 -23.01 16.83 -15.89
C ASP A 311 -24.50 16.72 -16.20
N GLU A 312 -24.86 17.05 -17.44
CA GLU A 312 -26.22 16.94 -17.98
C GLU A 312 -26.79 15.51 -17.84
N GLY A 313 -25.92 14.49 -17.77
CA GLY A 313 -26.30 13.08 -17.62
C GLY A 313 -26.39 12.56 -16.18
N LYS A 314 -26.12 13.39 -15.15
CA LYS A 314 -26.02 12.98 -13.73
C LYS A 314 -25.08 11.81 -13.46
N GLN A 315 -24.12 11.54 -14.35
CA GLN A 315 -23.23 10.40 -14.20
C GLN A 315 -22.09 10.75 -13.23
N LEU A 316 -22.04 10.06 -12.09
CA LEU A 316 -21.14 10.41 -11.00
C LEU A 316 -19.71 9.92 -11.27
N GLY A 317 -18.94 10.69 -12.03
CA GLY A 317 -17.49 10.57 -12.13
C GLY A 317 -17.06 9.37 -12.97
N ASN A 318 -17.86 9.02 -13.99
CA ASN A 318 -17.68 7.83 -14.81
C ASN A 318 -17.66 6.52 -14.01
N LEU A 319 -18.34 6.50 -12.85
CA LEU A 319 -18.60 5.30 -12.08
C LEU A 319 -19.96 4.71 -12.44
N TYR A 320 -20.02 3.39 -12.37
CA TYR A 320 -21.16 2.56 -12.70
C TYR A 320 -21.52 1.72 -11.48
N ARG A 321 -22.82 1.68 -11.19
CA ARG A 321 -23.34 0.90 -10.09
C ARG A 321 -23.48 -0.55 -10.51
N ILE A 322 -22.87 -1.46 -9.75
CA ILE A 322 -23.00 -2.91 -9.93
C ILE A 322 -23.56 -3.55 -8.65
N THR A 323 -24.21 -4.70 -8.80
CA THR A 323 -24.62 -5.55 -7.69
C THR A 323 -23.73 -6.79 -7.66
N THR A 324 -23.08 -7.04 -6.53
CA THR A 324 -22.25 -8.24 -6.34
C THR A 324 -23.11 -9.49 -6.29
N LYS A 325 -22.49 -10.68 -6.43
CA LYS A 325 -23.17 -11.98 -6.27
C LYS A 325 -23.85 -12.13 -4.89
N THR A 326 -23.38 -11.41 -3.87
CA THR A 326 -23.95 -11.40 -2.51
C THR A 326 -25.09 -10.37 -2.34
N GLY A 327 -25.47 -9.64 -3.39
CA GLY A 327 -26.52 -8.62 -3.34
C GLY A 327 -26.05 -7.23 -2.87
N HIS A 328 -24.75 -7.04 -2.63
CA HIS A 328 -24.21 -5.73 -2.21
C HIS A 328 -24.03 -4.80 -3.41
N VAL A 329 -24.20 -3.50 -3.20
CA VAL A 329 -24.01 -2.50 -4.25
C VAL A 329 -22.62 -1.91 -4.16
N LYS A 330 -21.96 -1.75 -5.32
CA LYS A 330 -20.67 -1.08 -5.46
C LYS A 330 -20.68 -0.09 -6.62
N TRP A 331 -19.83 0.94 -6.54
CA TRP A 331 -19.53 1.83 -7.66
C TRP A 331 -18.17 1.51 -8.25
N VAL A 332 -18.12 1.09 -9.51
CA VAL A 332 -16.89 0.72 -10.21
C VAL A 332 -16.66 1.59 -11.44
N CYS A 333 -15.43 1.80 -11.87
CA CYS A 333 -15.12 2.55 -13.08
C CYS A 333 -15.59 1.79 -14.32
N LEU A 334 -15.65 2.47 -15.46
CA LEU A 334 -16.04 1.86 -16.74
C LEU A 334 -15.23 0.58 -17.04
N ASP A 335 -13.92 0.64 -16.83
CA ASP A 335 -13.01 -0.47 -17.13
C ASP A 335 -13.40 -1.72 -16.29
N HIS A 336 -13.65 -1.56 -14.99
CA HIS A 336 -14.10 -2.66 -14.11
C HIS A 336 -15.56 -3.05 -14.31
N TYR A 337 -16.43 -2.11 -14.69
CA TYR A 337 -17.81 -2.40 -15.07
C TYR A 337 -17.83 -3.34 -16.27
N CYS A 338 -17.11 -2.98 -17.34
CA CYS A 338 -16.96 -3.83 -18.52
C CYS A 338 -16.37 -5.19 -18.15
N TRP A 339 -15.33 -5.22 -17.32
CA TRP A 339 -14.72 -6.47 -16.86
C TRP A 339 -15.71 -7.39 -16.13
N THR A 340 -16.57 -6.84 -15.27
CA THR A 340 -17.56 -7.62 -14.51
C THR A 340 -18.58 -8.30 -15.42
N TYR A 341 -19.04 -7.60 -16.47
CA TYR A 341 -19.95 -8.18 -17.47
C TYR A 341 -19.24 -9.17 -18.38
N ILE A 342 -18.00 -8.85 -18.77
CA ILE A 342 -17.13 -9.76 -19.52
C ILE A 342 -16.94 -11.06 -18.76
N GLU A 343 -16.63 -11.05 -17.45
CA GLU A 343 -16.49 -12.27 -16.65
C GLU A 343 -17.79 -13.10 -16.59
N ALA A 344 -18.96 -12.46 -16.55
CA ALA A 344 -20.24 -13.16 -16.52
C ALA A 344 -20.56 -13.81 -17.88
N GLU A 345 -20.37 -13.09 -18.99
CA GLU A 345 -20.52 -13.62 -20.34
C GLU A 345 -19.46 -14.71 -20.62
N GLN A 346 -18.23 -14.53 -20.12
CA GLN A 346 -17.14 -15.51 -20.21
C GLN A 346 -17.44 -16.77 -19.41
N GLN A 347 -18.03 -16.70 -18.20
CA GLN A 347 -18.43 -17.88 -17.44
C GLN A 347 -19.49 -18.72 -18.16
N VAL A 348 -20.36 -18.09 -18.95
CA VAL A 348 -21.34 -18.80 -19.79
C VAL A 348 -20.62 -19.51 -20.94
N LEU A 349 -19.70 -18.81 -21.61
CA LEU A 349 -18.90 -19.38 -22.70
C LEU A 349 -18.00 -20.53 -22.22
N GLU A 350 -17.27 -20.34 -21.12
CA GLU A 350 -16.38 -21.34 -20.52
C GLU A 350 -17.15 -22.63 -20.23
N LYS A 351 -18.30 -22.53 -19.58
CA LYS A 351 -19.18 -23.69 -19.33
C LYS A 351 -19.64 -24.36 -20.62
N ALA A 352 -20.03 -23.59 -21.63
CA ALA A 352 -20.46 -24.15 -22.92
C ALA A 352 -19.29 -24.87 -23.62
N VAL A 353 -18.08 -24.34 -23.57
CA VAL A 353 -16.87 -24.96 -24.13
C VAL A 353 -16.52 -26.24 -23.37
N GLU A 354 -16.53 -26.21 -22.04
CA GLU A 354 -16.27 -27.38 -21.18
C GLU A 354 -17.29 -28.51 -21.38
N LEU A 355 -18.58 -28.17 -21.45
CA LEU A 355 -19.67 -29.14 -21.70
C LEU A 355 -19.49 -29.88 -23.03
N ASN A 356 -18.84 -29.23 -23.99
CA ASN A 356 -18.53 -29.78 -25.30
C ASN A 356 -17.12 -30.40 -25.38
N GLY A 357 -16.42 -30.53 -24.24
CA GLY A 357 -15.10 -31.15 -24.13
C GLY A 357 -13.97 -30.32 -24.73
N GLY A 358 -14.17 -29.00 -24.85
CA GLY A 358 -13.14 -28.05 -25.25
C GLY A 358 -12.39 -27.43 -24.07
N GLU A 359 -11.42 -26.59 -24.40
CA GLU A 359 -10.60 -25.80 -23.48
C GLU A 359 -10.73 -24.33 -23.85
N TYR A 360 -10.90 -23.46 -22.86
CA TYR A 360 -10.93 -22.01 -23.02
C TYR A 360 -9.77 -21.37 -22.25
N ASP A 361 -8.83 -20.77 -22.97
CA ASP A 361 -7.78 -19.94 -22.38
C ASP A 361 -8.31 -18.51 -22.22
N LEU A 362 -8.64 -18.16 -20.98
CA LEU A 362 -9.15 -16.85 -20.59
C LEU A 362 -8.16 -15.71 -20.90
N HIS A 363 -6.85 -15.96 -20.76
CA HIS A 363 -5.83 -14.93 -20.91
C HIS A 363 -5.58 -14.59 -22.38
N LEU A 364 -5.68 -15.59 -23.26
CA LEU A 364 -5.52 -15.42 -24.71
C LEU A 364 -6.87 -15.18 -25.42
N GLY A 365 -7.99 -15.39 -24.74
CA GLY A 365 -9.32 -15.44 -25.36
C GLY A 365 -9.39 -16.51 -26.44
N LYS A 366 -8.74 -17.66 -26.21
CA LYS A 366 -8.61 -18.75 -27.18
C LYS A 366 -9.50 -19.92 -26.81
N VAL A 367 -10.34 -20.35 -27.73
CA VAL A 367 -11.18 -21.55 -27.59
C VAL A 367 -10.60 -22.66 -28.46
N ILE A 368 -10.37 -23.84 -27.88
CA ILE A 368 -9.99 -25.06 -28.60
C ILE A 368 -11.04 -26.12 -28.33
N ILE A 369 -11.75 -26.58 -29.36
CA ILE A 369 -12.90 -27.46 -29.16
C ILE A 369 -13.07 -28.48 -30.29
N ARG A 370 -13.46 -29.71 -29.92
CA ARG A 370 -13.82 -30.78 -30.87
C ARG A 370 -15.29 -31.13 -30.72
N LEU A 371 -16.09 -30.70 -31.68
CA LEU A 371 -17.54 -30.88 -31.67
C LEU A 371 -17.91 -32.19 -32.36
N LYS A 372 -18.81 -32.96 -31.76
CA LYS A 372 -19.20 -34.32 -32.22
C LYS A 372 -20.57 -34.41 -32.88
N SER A 373 -21.31 -33.29 -32.91
CA SER A 373 -22.62 -33.23 -33.54
C SER A 373 -22.97 -31.83 -34.03
N LYS A 374 -23.90 -31.75 -34.98
CA LYS A 374 -24.45 -30.47 -35.43
C LYS A 374 -25.13 -29.68 -34.30
N ALA A 375 -25.87 -30.37 -33.43
CA ALA A 375 -26.60 -29.73 -32.32
C ALA A 375 -25.64 -29.02 -31.34
N THR A 376 -24.55 -29.69 -30.96
CA THR A 376 -23.51 -29.10 -30.10
C THR A 376 -22.80 -27.91 -30.75
N ALA A 377 -22.72 -27.89 -32.08
CA ALA A 377 -22.16 -26.75 -32.80
C ALA A 377 -23.09 -25.54 -32.81
N GLU A 378 -24.39 -25.76 -33.02
CA GLU A 378 -25.41 -24.71 -32.96
C GLU A 378 -25.41 -24.05 -31.56
N GLU A 379 -25.40 -24.84 -30.48
CA GLU A 379 -25.33 -24.32 -29.11
C GLU A 379 -24.06 -23.51 -28.83
N LEU A 380 -22.90 -23.98 -29.30
CA LEU A 380 -21.65 -23.24 -29.18
C LEU A 380 -21.71 -21.91 -29.96
N PHE A 381 -22.22 -21.92 -31.19
CA PHE A 381 -22.29 -20.71 -32.03
C PHE A 381 -23.26 -19.68 -31.49
N ASP A 382 -24.40 -20.11 -30.93
CA ASP A 382 -25.33 -19.20 -30.23
C ASP A 382 -24.67 -18.58 -29.01
N THR A 383 -23.86 -19.34 -28.27
CA THR A 383 -23.09 -18.81 -27.14
C THR A 383 -22.00 -17.84 -27.59
N LEU A 384 -21.26 -18.18 -28.66
CA LEU A 384 -20.21 -17.34 -29.25
C LEU A 384 -20.77 -16.02 -29.82
N ALA A 385 -21.97 -16.04 -30.39
CA ALA A 385 -22.63 -14.83 -30.91
C ALA A 385 -22.90 -13.79 -29.81
N ASN A 386 -23.01 -14.23 -28.56
CA ASN A 386 -23.19 -13.37 -27.39
C ASN A 386 -21.87 -13.09 -26.64
N ALA A 387 -20.79 -13.80 -26.96
CA ALA A 387 -19.51 -13.65 -26.30
C ALA A 387 -18.68 -12.51 -26.91
N ARG A 388 -18.13 -11.64 -26.06
CA ARG A 388 -17.34 -10.47 -26.50
C ARG A 388 -15.82 -10.68 -26.47
N CYS A 389 -15.35 -11.83 -25.98
CA CYS A 389 -13.94 -12.03 -25.60
C CYS A 389 -13.33 -13.34 -26.15
N VAL A 390 -13.64 -13.67 -27.40
CA VAL A 390 -12.98 -14.74 -28.16
C VAL A 390 -12.20 -14.11 -29.31
N TYR A 391 -10.88 -14.27 -29.27
CA TYR A 391 -9.96 -13.73 -30.28
C TYR A 391 -9.41 -14.83 -31.18
N GLU A 392 -9.27 -16.05 -30.66
CA GLU A 392 -8.85 -17.24 -31.40
C GLU A 392 -9.84 -18.38 -31.21
N LEU A 393 -10.23 -19.03 -32.30
CA LEU A 393 -11.11 -20.20 -32.29
C LEU A 393 -10.48 -21.33 -33.12
N ASP A 394 -10.11 -22.40 -32.44
CA ASP A 394 -9.67 -23.66 -33.05
C ASP A 394 -10.79 -24.70 -32.88
N ILE A 395 -11.39 -25.09 -34.01
CA ILE A 395 -12.59 -25.91 -34.04
C ILE A 395 -12.38 -27.12 -34.94
N ALA A 396 -12.53 -28.31 -34.36
CA ALA A 396 -12.50 -29.57 -35.09
C ALA A 396 -13.90 -30.20 -35.11
N PHE A 397 -14.41 -30.49 -36.30
CA PHE A 397 -15.68 -31.18 -36.48
C PHE A 397 -15.44 -32.68 -36.65
N ASP A 398 -16.06 -33.48 -35.79
CA ASP A 398 -15.93 -34.94 -35.74
C ASP A 398 -17.31 -35.60 -35.87
N TRP A 399 -18.03 -35.23 -36.94
CA TRP A 399 -19.23 -35.91 -37.38
C TRP A 399 -19.24 -36.02 -38.90
N ASN A 400 -19.81 -37.13 -39.39
CA ASN A 400 -19.97 -37.41 -40.82
C ASN A 400 -21.25 -36.81 -41.38
#